data_AF-A0A9X0CJS8-F1
#
_entry.id   AF-A0A9X0CJS8-F1
#
_cell.length_a   1.000
_cell.length_b   1.000
_cell.length_c   1.000
_cell.angle_alpha   90.00
_cell.angle_beta   90.00
_cell.angle_gamma   90.00
#
_symmetry.space_group_name_H-M   'P 1'
#
loop_
_entity.id
_entity.type
_entity.pdbx_description
1 polymer ?
#
loop_
_entity_poly.entity_id
_entity_poly.type
_entity_poly.pdbx_seq_one_letter_code
_entity_poly.pdbx_strand_id
1 'polypeptide(L)'
;MSSQHEQYTTAKYNFLTFLPKFLLEQFSRYSNVFFLFIALLQQIDDVSPTGRYTTAVPLLLVLSCSALKEIVEDYKRHQADDQVNNRRVKVLRDNTIQSLLWTEVQVGDIVKVVNGQFFPADLIILSSSEPMGMCYIETSNLDGETNLKIRQVLLFYTGHDSKLMQNSTAAPIKRSNVDHTTNIQILFLFGMLLVLALCSTIGFKIWTDNHKDTDWYLGYSAKRAQNLGMTFLTFIILYNNLIPISLTVTLEVVKFIQAIFINLDVDMYYEPTDTPAMARTSNLNEELGQVRYIFSDKTGTLTRNVMEFKKCSIGGISYSGQGDTFMDPALLDNLREHHPTASVIREFLTLFSSVPHSRTRKGHQQSRQDSLSSCLTR
;
A
#
# COMPACT_ATOMS: atom_id res chain seq x y z
N MET A 1 23.22 -24.79 8.72
CA MET A 1 21.88 -24.19 8.66
C MET A 1 22.10 -22.71 8.40
N SER A 2 21.66 -22.17 7.26
CA SER A 2 21.91 -20.75 6.98
C SER A 2 21.13 -19.93 7.98
N SER A 3 21.81 -19.02 8.68
CA SER A 3 21.17 -18.06 9.57
C SER A 3 20.33 -17.12 8.70
N GLN A 4 19.05 -17.45 8.52
CA GLN A 4 18.11 -16.52 7.91
C GLN A 4 17.89 -15.39 8.92
N HIS A 5 18.48 -14.24 8.63
CA HIS A 5 18.15 -13.01 9.33
C HIS A 5 16.75 -12.57 8.87
N GLU A 6 15.82 -12.44 9.81
CA GLU A 6 14.48 -11.97 9.51
C GLU A 6 14.50 -10.45 9.29
N GLN A 7 14.75 -10.04 8.05
CA GLN A 7 14.63 -8.65 7.64
C GLN A 7 13.29 -8.43 6.97
N TYR A 8 12.47 -7.55 7.54
CA TYR A 8 11.23 -7.12 6.92
C TYR A 8 11.54 -6.19 5.75
N THR A 9 11.12 -6.55 4.54
CA THR A 9 11.28 -5.70 3.36
C THR A 9 9.99 -5.63 2.55
N THR A 10 9.50 -4.41 2.36
CA THR A 10 8.38 -4.07 1.47
C THR A 10 8.86 -3.27 0.25
N ALA A 11 10.11 -2.82 0.26
CA ALA A 11 10.77 -2.21 -0.89
C ALA A 11 10.74 -3.11 -2.14
N LYS A 12 10.58 -2.49 -3.32
CA LYS A 12 10.48 -3.23 -4.58
C LYS A 12 11.84 -3.54 -5.20
N TYR A 13 12.81 -2.64 -5.00
CA TYR A 13 14.11 -2.71 -5.65
C TYR A 13 15.24 -2.76 -4.63
N ASN A 14 16.31 -3.47 -5.01
CA ASN A 14 17.62 -3.35 -4.39
C ASN A 14 18.52 -2.54 -5.35
N PHE A 15 19.63 -1.98 -4.88
CA PHE A 15 20.50 -1.11 -5.68
C PHE A 15 20.88 -1.72 -7.05
N LEU A 16 21.19 -3.02 -7.08
CA LEU A 16 21.53 -3.75 -8.31
C LEU A 16 20.32 -4.20 -9.14
N THR A 17 19.16 -4.42 -8.50
CA THR A 17 17.96 -4.90 -9.18
C THR A 17 17.04 -3.78 -9.67
N PHE A 18 17.31 -2.53 -9.26
CA PHE A 18 16.57 -1.34 -9.67
C PHE A 18 16.55 -1.19 -11.20
N LEU A 19 17.71 -1.03 -11.84
CA LEU A 19 17.78 -0.76 -13.28
C LEU A 19 17.10 -1.83 -14.16
N PRO A 20 17.39 -3.15 -14.02
CA PRO A 20 16.77 -4.15 -14.89
C PRO A 20 15.25 -4.27 -14.68
N LYS A 21 14.77 -4.22 -13.43
CA LYS A 21 13.33 -4.30 -13.15
C LYS A 21 12.61 -3.02 -13.58
N PHE A 22 13.19 -1.85 -13.32
CA PHE A 22 12.66 -0.55 -13.73
C PHE A 22 12.52 -0.46 -15.25
N LEU A 23 13.56 -0.84 -16.00
CA LEU A 23 13.50 -0.83 -17.46
C LEU A 23 12.45 -1.82 -18.00
N LEU A 24 12.37 -3.02 -17.43
CA LEU A 24 11.35 -4.00 -17.82
C LEU A 24 9.93 -3.45 -17.56
N GLU A 25 9.74 -2.75 -16.45
CA GLU A 25 8.45 -2.12 -16.11
C GLU A 25 8.10 -0.95 -17.04
N GLN A 26 9.07 -0.08 -17.32
CA GLN A 26 8.88 1.03 -18.27
C GLN A 26 8.61 0.53 -19.68
N PHE A 27 9.34 -0.48 -20.17
CA PHE A 27 9.12 -1.08 -21.48
C PHE A 27 7.98 -2.10 -21.53
N SER A 28 7.31 -2.38 -20.40
CA SER A 28 6.02 -3.09 -20.45
C SER A 28 4.88 -2.17 -20.93
N ARG A 29 5.12 -0.86 -21.03
CA ARG A 29 4.17 0.11 -21.57
C ARG A 29 4.38 0.25 -23.08
N TYR A 30 3.30 0.11 -23.86
CA TYR A 30 3.36 0.13 -25.33
C TYR A 30 3.92 1.44 -25.89
N SER A 31 3.63 2.58 -25.24
CA SER A 31 4.20 3.90 -25.60
C SER A 31 5.72 3.88 -25.60
N ASN A 32 6.34 3.39 -24.53
CA ASN A 32 7.80 3.37 -24.38
C ASN A 32 8.46 2.41 -25.39
N VAL A 33 7.82 1.27 -25.69
CA VAL A 33 8.29 0.35 -26.74
C VAL A 33 8.21 0.99 -28.11
N PHE A 34 7.11 1.68 -28.42
CA PHE A 34 6.92 2.40 -29.67
C PHE A 34 7.98 3.49 -29.86
N PHE A 35 8.21 4.34 -28.85
CA PHE A 35 9.22 5.40 -28.95
C PHE A 35 10.65 4.86 -29.01
N LEU A 36 10.94 3.75 -28.32
CA LEU A 36 12.22 3.06 -28.47
C LEU A 36 12.41 2.56 -29.90
N PHE A 37 11.38 1.94 -30.49
CA PHE A 37 11.41 1.48 -31.87
C PHE A 37 11.66 2.63 -32.86
N ILE A 38 10.94 3.75 -32.71
CA ILE A 38 11.13 4.95 -33.55
C ILE A 38 12.52 5.57 -33.34
N ALA A 39 13.03 5.64 -32.11
CA ALA A 39 14.37 6.14 -31.83
C ALA A 39 15.45 5.28 -32.49
N LEU A 40 15.29 3.95 -32.51
CA LEU A 40 16.18 3.04 -33.23
C LEU A 40 16.09 3.22 -34.74
N LEU A 41 14.88 3.41 -35.30
CA LEU A 41 14.71 3.70 -36.73
C LEU A 41 15.33 5.03 -37.15
N GLN A 42 15.28 6.05 -36.29
CA GLN A 42 15.89 7.36 -36.56
C GLN A 42 17.42 7.33 -36.63
N GLN A 43 18.06 6.29 -36.06
CA GLN A 43 19.50 6.10 -36.10
C GLN A 43 19.99 5.59 -37.46
N ILE A 44 19.11 5.07 -38.31
CA ILE A 44 19.44 4.64 -39.66
C ILE A 44 19.77 5.88 -40.50
N ASP A 45 21.01 5.91 -41.02
CA ASP A 45 21.48 6.96 -41.91
C ASP A 45 20.54 7.07 -43.14
N ASP A 46 20.31 8.29 -43.63
CA ASP A 46 19.49 8.59 -44.82
C ASP A 46 17.96 8.41 -44.75
N VAL A 47 17.40 7.86 -43.66
CA VAL A 47 15.92 7.74 -43.47
C VAL A 47 15.33 8.92 -42.69
N SER A 48 16.14 9.43 -41.76
CA SER A 48 16.02 10.61 -40.89
C SER A 48 15.52 11.97 -41.42
N PRO A 49 14.23 12.38 -41.43
CA PRO A 49 13.87 13.72 -41.91
C PRO A 49 14.03 14.81 -40.84
N THR A 50 13.90 14.45 -39.56
CA THR A 50 13.83 15.39 -38.43
C THR A 50 15.12 15.43 -37.59
N GLY A 51 16.04 14.49 -37.80
CA GLY A 51 17.31 14.36 -37.07
C GLY A 51 17.31 13.22 -36.06
N ARG A 52 18.49 12.62 -35.85
CA ARG A 52 18.69 11.36 -35.13
C ARG A 52 18.31 11.38 -33.64
N TYR A 53 18.41 12.55 -33.01
CA TYR A 53 18.23 12.71 -31.57
C TYR A 53 16.85 13.26 -31.15
N THR A 54 15.98 13.57 -32.12
CA THR A 54 14.70 14.24 -31.86
C THR A 54 13.73 13.42 -31.02
N THR A 55 13.71 12.09 -31.19
CA THR A 55 12.88 11.19 -30.35
C THR A 55 13.67 10.66 -29.14
N ALA A 56 14.97 10.42 -29.31
CA ALA A 56 15.82 9.85 -28.27
C ALA A 56 15.97 10.77 -27.04
N VAL A 57 16.14 12.08 -27.25
CA VAL A 57 16.33 13.05 -26.16
C VAL A 57 15.07 13.16 -25.29
N PRO A 58 13.86 13.41 -25.83
CA PRO A 58 12.63 13.39 -25.03
C PRO A 58 12.42 12.06 -24.31
N LEU A 59 12.63 10.91 -24.98
CA LEU A 59 12.48 9.59 -24.36
C LEU A 59 13.43 9.39 -23.18
N LEU A 60 14.69 9.82 -23.29
CA LEU A 60 15.65 9.72 -22.19
C LEU A 60 15.25 10.63 -21.02
N LEU A 61 14.74 11.82 -21.30
CA LEU A 61 14.20 12.72 -20.27
C LEU A 61 12.99 12.09 -19.57
N VAL A 62 12.05 11.52 -20.33
CA VAL A 62 10.90 10.75 -19.80
C VAL A 62 11.37 9.69 -18.83
N LEU A 63 12.23 8.77 -19.29
CA LEU A 63 12.72 7.65 -18.49
C LEU A 63 13.49 8.13 -17.25
N SER A 64 14.23 9.23 -17.35
CA SER A 64 14.97 9.82 -16.23
C SER A 64 14.04 10.39 -15.17
N CYS A 65 13.01 11.14 -15.57
CA CYS A 65 12.00 11.65 -14.64
C CYS A 65 11.23 10.52 -13.94
N SER A 66 10.82 9.50 -14.70
CA SER A 66 10.16 8.31 -14.15
C SER A 66 11.08 7.55 -13.18
N ALA A 67 12.37 7.44 -13.49
CA ALA A 67 13.36 6.80 -12.62
C ALA A 67 13.53 7.56 -11.30
N LEU A 68 13.70 8.89 -11.36
CA LEU A 68 13.83 9.74 -10.17
C LEU A 68 12.60 9.60 -9.26
N LYS A 69 11.40 9.63 -9.85
CA LYS A 69 10.16 9.40 -9.11
C LYS A 69 10.17 8.05 -8.39
N GLU A 70 10.45 6.95 -9.10
CA GLU A 70 10.43 5.61 -8.51
C GLU A 70 11.49 5.47 -7.41
N ILE A 71 12.67 6.08 -7.58
CA ILE A 71 13.72 6.13 -6.55
C ILE A 71 13.22 6.84 -5.29
N VAL A 72 12.57 8.00 -5.43
CA VAL A 72 12.03 8.75 -4.28
C VAL A 72 10.96 7.94 -3.56
N GLU A 73 10.05 7.28 -4.30
CA GLU A 73 9.02 6.44 -3.70
C GLU A 73 9.61 5.22 -2.98
N ASP A 74 10.57 4.53 -3.59
CA ASP A 74 11.16 3.33 -3.00
C ASP A 74 12.09 3.68 -1.83
N TYR A 75 12.77 4.84 -1.86
CA TYR A 75 13.54 5.35 -0.71
C TYR A 75 12.64 5.59 0.51
N LYS A 76 11.45 6.18 0.32
CA LYS A 76 10.47 6.33 1.40
C LYS A 76 10.00 4.99 1.97
N ARG A 77 9.89 3.94 1.14
CA ARG A 77 9.56 2.59 1.61
C ARG A 77 10.69 2.00 2.45
N HIS A 78 11.94 2.13 2.00
CA HIS A 78 13.10 1.70 2.78
C HIS A 78 13.16 2.39 4.13
N GLN A 79 12.92 3.71 4.19
CA GLN A 79 12.89 4.44 5.46
C GLN A 79 11.82 3.89 6.42
N ALA A 80 10.65 3.50 5.90
CA ALA A 80 9.58 2.90 6.71
C ALA A 80 9.92 1.47 7.17
N ASP A 81 10.52 0.66 6.29
CA ASP A 81 11.02 -0.67 6.62
C ASP A 81 12.11 -0.60 7.70
N ASP A 82 13.03 0.36 7.58
CA ASP A 82 14.09 0.60 8.55
C ASP A 82 13.53 0.94 9.93
N GLN A 83 12.42 1.69 10.03
CA GLN A 83 11.78 1.96 11.33
C GLN A 83 11.24 0.68 11.99
N VAL A 84 10.73 -0.27 11.21
CA VAL A 84 10.23 -1.56 11.72
C VAL A 84 11.40 -2.47 12.09
N ASN A 85 12.40 -2.57 11.22
CA ASN A 85 13.59 -3.40 11.43
C ASN A 85 14.45 -2.91 12.60
N ASN A 86 14.45 -1.60 12.89
CA ASN A 86 15.16 -1.01 14.02
C ASN A 86 14.44 -1.14 15.36
N ARG A 87 13.28 -1.81 15.41
CA ARG A 87 12.63 -2.14 16.68
C ARG A 87 13.50 -3.09 17.48
N ARG A 88 13.55 -2.87 18.79
CA ARG A 88 14.34 -3.67 19.72
C ARG A 88 13.47 -4.64 20.49
N VAL A 89 14.00 -5.82 20.74
CA VAL A 89 13.40 -6.83 21.59
C VAL A 89 14.43 -7.39 22.57
N LYS A 90 13.97 -7.83 23.74
CA LYS A 90 14.84 -8.42 24.75
C LYS A 90 15.02 -9.91 24.45
N VAL A 91 16.26 -10.36 24.32
CA VAL A 91 16.62 -11.75 24.01
C VAL A 91 17.54 -12.29 25.10
N LEU A 92 17.33 -13.54 25.51
CA LEU A 92 18.19 -14.24 26.45
C LEU A 92 19.26 -15.03 25.68
N ARG A 93 20.51 -14.54 25.71
CA ARG A 93 21.70 -15.24 25.19
C ARG A 93 22.75 -15.34 26.29
N ASP A 94 23.42 -16.49 26.39
CA ASP A 94 24.48 -16.74 27.39
C ASP A 94 24.06 -16.41 28.84
N ASN A 95 22.83 -16.79 29.23
CA ASN A 95 22.21 -16.47 30.51
C ASN A 95 22.08 -14.96 30.84
N THR A 96 22.24 -14.08 29.84
CA THR A 96 22.08 -12.63 29.99
C THR A 96 20.98 -12.11 29.08
N ILE A 97 20.16 -11.18 29.60
CA ILE A 97 19.12 -10.52 28.78
C ILE A 97 19.77 -9.35 28.05
N GLN A 98 19.83 -9.45 26.73
CA GLN A 98 20.38 -8.44 25.83
C GLN A 98 19.26 -7.80 25.00
N SER A 99 19.41 -6.53 24.64
CA SER A 99 18.44 -5.85 23.78
C SER A 99 18.93 -5.87 22.34
N LEU A 100 18.37 -6.76 21.53
CA LEU A 100 18.73 -6.95 20.13
C LEU A 100 17.73 -6.28 19.19
N LEU A 101 18.16 -6.02 17.95
CA LEU A 101 17.27 -5.57 16.89
C LEU A 101 16.43 -6.74 16.37
N TRP A 102 15.25 -6.47 15.81
CA TRP A 102 14.40 -7.52 15.25
C TRP A 102 15.13 -8.35 14.17
N THR A 103 15.99 -7.70 13.36
CA THR A 103 16.80 -8.36 12.32
C THR A 103 17.88 -9.31 12.87
N GLU A 104 18.24 -9.17 14.14
CA GLU A 104 19.29 -9.97 14.80
C GLU A 104 18.72 -11.19 15.54
N VAL A 105 17.39 -11.30 15.63
CA VAL A 105 16.71 -12.44 16.23
C VAL A 105 16.88 -13.65 15.33
N GLN A 106 17.27 -14.78 15.93
CA GLN A 106 17.50 -16.05 15.23
C GLN A 106 16.60 -17.14 15.79
N VAL A 107 16.33 -18.17 14.97
CA VAL A 107 15.59 -19.36 15.40
C VAL A 107 16.31 -20.03 16.57
N GLY A 108 15.59 -20.22 17.67
CA GLY A 108 16.13 -20.79 18.92
C GLY A 108 16.43 -19.74 19.99
N ASP A 109 16.37 -18.45 19.67
CA ASP A 109 16.48 -17.38 20.66
C ASP A 109 15.26 -17.37 21.61
N ILE A 110 15.53 -17.24 22.90
CA ILE A 110 14.47 -17.04 23.91
C ILE A 110 14.20 -15.55 24.02
N VAL A 111 13.04 -15.13 23.52
CA VAL A 111 12.64 -13.72 23.47
C VAL A 111 11.71 -13.39 24.64
N LYS A 112 11.98 -12.26 25.31
CA LYS A 112 11.12 -11.68 26.36
C LYS A 112 10.36 -10.49 25.80
N VAL A 113 9.09 -10.71 25.46
CA VAL A 113 8.15 -9.66 25.04
C VAL A 113 7.46 -9.06 26.27
N VAL A 114 7.37 -7.73 26.35
CA VAL A 114 6.64 -7.04 27.42
C VAL A 114 5.28 -6.53 26.94
N ASN A 115 4.40 -6.21 27.89
CA ASN A 115 3.05 -5.74 27.59
C ASN A 115 3.07 -4.51 26.64
N GLY A 116 2.20 -4.51 25.63
CA GLY A 116 2.09 -3.44 24.63
C GLY A 116 3.15 -3.48 23.51
N GLN A 117 4.05 -4.47 23.48
CA GLN A 117 4.97 -4.66 22.37
C GLN A 117 4.42 -5.62 21.31
N PHE A 118 4.76 -5.36 20.05
CA PHE A 118 4.52 -6.28 18.95
C PHE A 118 5.45 -7.49 19.01
N PHE A 119 5.01 -8.60 18.44
CA PHE A 119 5.84 -9.79 18.28
C PHE A 119 6.82 -9.60 17.12
N PRO A 120 8.12 -9.90 17.31
CA PRO A 120 9.10 -9.83 16.23
C PRO A 120 8.93 -10.96 15.21
N ALA A 121 8.45 -12.13 15.66
CA ALA A 121 8.28 -13.35 14.88
C ALA A 121 7.16 -14.20 15.49
N ASP A 122 6.85 -15.35 14.89
CA ASP A 122 5.97 -16.35 15.48
C ASP A 122 6.68 -17.03 16.67
N LEU A 123 6.14 -16.89 17.88
CA LEU A 123 6.76 -17.36 19.12
C LEU A 123 5.99 -18.52 19.75
N ILE A 124 6.72 -19.43 20.39
CA ILE A 124 6.16 -20.42 21.31
C ILE A 124 6.29 -19.88 22.74
N ILE A 125 5.17 -19.86 23.48
CA ILE A 125 5.13 -19.34 24.84
C ILE A 125 5.73 -20.39 25.79
N LEU A 126 6.88 -20.07 26.40
CA LEU A 126 7.57 -20.92 27.37
C LEU A 126 7.17 -20.61 28.82
N SER A 127 6.97 -19.33 29.13
CA SER A 127 6.63 -18.86 30.47
C SER A 127 5.91 -17.53 30.37
N SER A 128 5.00 -17.28 31.31
CA SER A 128 4.28 -16.02 31.45
C SER A 128 4.29 -15.58 32.91
N SER A 129 4.17 -14.29 33.16
CA SER A 129 4.07 -13.72 34.50
C SER A 129 2.72 -14.00 35.19
N GLU A 130 1.70 -14.41 34.43
CA GLU A 130 0.38 -14.73 34.98
C GLU A 130 0.32 -16.17 35.52
N PRO A 131 -0.56 -16.44 36.50
CA PRO A 131 -0.78 -17.79 37.02
C PRO A 131 -1.09 -18.80 35.91
N MET A 132 -0.65 -20.05 36.11
CA MET A 132 -0.82 -21.16 35.15
C MET A 132 -0.14 -20.97 33.78
N GLY A 133 0.77 -20.00 33.64
CA GLY A 133 1.49 -19.77 32.38
C GLY A 133 0.57 -19.23 31.27
N MET A 134 -0.47 -18.49 31.63
CA MET A 134 -1.40 -17.90 30.68
C MET A 134 -0.89 -16.56 30.15
N CYS A 135 -1.17 -16.22 28.90
CA CYS A 135 -1.00 -14.86 28.40
C CYS A 135 -2.16 -14.46 27.49
N TYR A 136 -2.36 -13.16 27.37
CA TYR A 136 -3.43 -12.56 26.59
C TYR A 136 -2.82 -11.90 25.36
N ILE A 137 -3.30 -12.28 24.18
CA ILE A 137 -2.80 -11.76 22.91
C ILE A 137 -3.95 -11.09 22.17
N GLU A 138 -3.74 -9.85 21.74
CA GLU A 138 -4.63 -9.17 20.81
C GLU A 138 -4.26 -9.56 19.38
N THR A 139 -5.20 -10.18 18.66
CA THR A 139 -5.02 -10.61 17.26
C THR A 139 -5.75 -9.70 16.27
N SER A 140 -6.12 -8.48 16.67
CA SER A 140 -6.84 -7.53 15.83
C SER A 140 -6.20 -7.32 14.45
N ASN A 141 -4.86 -7.34 14.38
CA ASN A 141 -4.11 -7.15 13.14
C ASN A 141 -4.06 -8.41 12.24
N LEU A 142 -4.50 -9.56 12.76
CA LEU A 142 -4.45 -10.87 12.12
C LEU A 142 -5.83 -11.33 11.63
N ASP A 143 -6.84 -11.24 12.49
CA ASP A 143 -8.19 -11.76 12.24
C ASP A 143 -9.30 -10.73 12.46
N GLY A 144 -8.96 -9.49 12.81
CA GLY A 144 -9.93 -8.45 13.08
C GLY A 144 -10.75 -8.69 14.36
N GLU A 145 -10.34 -9.62 15.24
CA GLU A 145 -11.02 -9.80 16.54
C GLU A 145 -10.40 -8.90 17.61
N THR A 146 -11.23 -8.09 18.29
CA THR A 146 -10.79 -7.20 19.39
C THR A 146 -10.66 -7.92 20.73
N ASN A 147 -11.10 -9.17 20.80
CA ASN A 147 -11.08 -9.91 22.05
C ASN A 147 -9.67 -10.47 22.28
N LEU A 148 -9.15 -10.27 23.49
CA LEU A 148 -7.90 -10.90 23.90
C LEU A 148 -8.06 -12.42 23.87
N LYS A 149 -7.24 -13.07 23.05
CA LYS A 149 -7.17 -14.53 23.01
C LYS A 149 -6.25 -15.01 24.11
N ILE A 150 -6.78 -15.93 24.92
CA ILE A 150 -6.01 -16.60 25.95
C ILE A 150 -5.12 -17.65 25.27
N ARG A 151 -3.83 -17.60 25.54
CA ARG A 151 -2.86 -18.63 25.15
C ARG A 151 -2.20 -19.18 26.40
N GLN A 152 -2.06 -20.49 26.48
CA GLN A 152 -1.38 -21.17 27.58
C GLN A 152 -0.04 -21.72 27.11
N VAL A 153 0.94 -21.78 28.01
CA VAL A 153 2.19 -22.51 27.78
C VAL A 153 1.87 -23.94 27.35
N LEU A 154 2.34 -24.32 26.15
CA LEU A 154 2.14 -25.65 25.58
C LEU A 154 3.27 -26.57 26.04
N LEU A 155 2.95 -27.69 26.71
CA LEU A 155 3.92 -28.78 26.88
C LEU A 155 4.09 -29.49 25.53
N PHE A 156 5.20 -29.19 24.85
CA PHE A 156 5.80 -29.79 23.64
C PHE A 156 4.91 -30.56 22.65
N TYR A 157 4.86 -30.09 21.40
CA TYR A 157 5.31 -30.84 20.21
C TYR A 157 5.77 -29.84 19.14
N THR A 158 6.90 -30.14 18.50
CA THR A 158 7.59 -29.32 17.49
C THR A 158 6.88 -29.41 16.14
N GLY A 159 6.67 -28.28 15.47
CA GLY A 159 6.12 -28.23 14.11
C GLY A 159 6.29 -26.86 13.45
N HIS A 160 6.55 -26.91 12.14
CA HIS A 160 7.23 -25.92 11.31
C HIS A 160 6.43 -24.66 10.90
N ASP A 161 7.23 -23.63 10.63
CA ASP A 161 7.05 -22.43 9.79
C ASP A 161 5.97 -21.40 10.17
N SER A 162 6.41 -20.14 10.19
CA SER A 162 5.59 -19.00 10.56
C SER A 162 4.47 -18.75 9.54
N LYS A 163 3.23 -18.67 10.02
CA LYS A 163 2.05 -18.49 9.15
C LYS A 163 1.88 -17.05 8.68
N LEU A 164 2.52 -16.11 9.38
CA LEU A 164 2.43 -14.68 9.10
C LEU A 164 3.26 -14.27 7.87
N MET A 165 4.48 -14.81 7.74
CA MET A 165 5.40 -14.45 6.64
C MET A 165 5.06 -15.19 5.34
N GLN A 166 4.39 -16.34 5.41
CA GLN A 166 3.90 -17.05 4.21
C GLN A 166 2.71 -16.34 3.53
N ASN A 167 2.04 -15.41 4.23
CA ASN A 167 0.96 -14.59 3.66
C ASN A 167 1.44 -13.19 3.22
N SER A 168 2.69 -12.81 3.50
CA SER A 168 3.27 -11.58 2.95
C SER A 168 3.78 -11.84 1.54
N THR A 169 2.99 -11.45 0.54
CA THR A 169 3.43 -11.45 -0.85
C THR A 169 4.15 -10.14 -1.15
N ALA A 170 5.25 -10.20 -1.93
CA ALA A 170 5.89 -9.00 -2.45
C ALA A 170 4.84 -8.10 -3.10
N ALA A 171 4.90 -6.79 -2.85
CA ALA A 171 3.86 -5.86 -3.28
C ALA A 171 3.59 -6.03 -4.80
N PRO A 172 2.39 -6.50 -5.19
CA PRO A 172 2.10 -6.78 -6.59
C PRO A 172 2.10 -5.48 -7.39
N ILE A 173 2.46 -5.56 -8.67
CA ILE A 173 2.45 -4.42 -9.57
C ILE A 173 0.99 -4.05 -9.86
N LYS A 174 0.52 -2.95 -9.28
CA LYS A 174 -0.82 -2.41 -9.51
C LYS A 174 -0.76 -1.44 -10.68
N ARG A 175 -1.56 -1.69 -11.73
CA ARG A 175 -1.71 -0.81 -12.91
C ARG A 175 -3.06 -0.11 -12.84
N SER A 176 -3.11 1.17 -13.23
CA SER A 176 -4.38 1.88 -13.30
C SER A 176 -5.18 1.47 -14.54
N ASN A 177 -6.50 1.52 -14.45
CA ASN A 177 -7.41 1.35 -15.57
C ASN A 177 -7.20 2.45 -16.64
N VAL A 178 -6.81 3.66 -16.22
CA VAL A 178 -6.48 4.76 -17.14
C VAL A 178 -5.26 4.42 -17.99
N ASP A 179 -4.27 3.73 -17.42
CA ASP A 179 -3.10 3.27 -18.18
C ASP A 179 -3.52 2.25 -19.25
N HIS A 180 -4.50 1.39 -18.97
CA HIS A 180 -5.05 0.44 -19.93
C HIS A 180 -5.81 1.15 -21.07
N THR A 181 -6.66 2.13 -20.76
CA THR A 181 -7.35 2.93 -21.79
C THR A 181 -6.35 3.71 -22.66
N THR A 182 -5.33 4.30 -22.06
CA THR A 182 -4.27 5.02 -22.78
C THR A 182 -3.51 4.07 -23.73
N ASN A 183 -3.20 2.86 -23.27
CA ASN A 183 -2.57 1.83 -24.10
C ASN A 183 -3.42 1.43 -25.32
N ILE A 184 -4.74 1.28 -25.15
CA ILE A 184 -5.65 1.00 -26.27
C ILE A 184 -5.66 2.17 -27.27
N GLN A 185 -5.70 3.41 -26.79
CA GLN A 185 -5.66 4.59 -27.66
C GLN A 185 -4.35 4.69 -28.43
N ILE A 186 -3.21 4.37 -27.81
CA ILE A 186 -1.89 4.31 -28.47
C ILE A 186 -1.90 3.25 -29.59
N LEU A 187 -2.49 2.08 -29.34
CA LEU A 187 -2.61 1.04 -30.36
C LEU A 187 -3.46 1.51 -31.56
N PHE A 188 -4.57 2.20 -31.29
CA PHE A 188 -5.42 2.79 -32.32
C PHE A 188 -4.65 3.86 -33.14
N LEU A 189 -3.94 4.77 -32.49
CA LEU A 189 -3.12 5.80 -33.15
C LEU A 189 -1.98 5.18 -33.96
N PHE A 190 -1.38 4.10 -33.47
CA PHE A 190 -0.36 3.34 -34.21
C PHE A 190 -0.94 2.68 -35.48
N GLY A 191 -2.16 2.11 -35.39
CA GLY A 191 -2.87 1.61 -36.56
C GLY A 191 -3.13 2.71 -37.60
N MET A 192 -3.61 3.87 -37.17
CA MET A 192 -3.82 5.04 -38.04
C MET A 192 -2.52 5.54 -38.67
N LEU A 193 -1.42 5.57 -37.90
CA LEU A 193 -0.08 5.91 -38.37
C LEU A 193 0.37 5.02 -39.53
N LEU A 194 0.22 3.70 -39.40
CA LEU A 194 0.59 2.76 -40.46
C LEU A 194 -0.24 2.97 -41.74
N VAL A 195 -1.55 3.21 -41.60
CA VAL A 195 -2.42 3.51 -42.75
C VAL A 195 -1.98 4.78 -43.46
N LEU A 196 -1.74 5.87 -42.73
CA LEU A 196 -1.27 7.13 -43.30
C LEU A 196 0.08 6.97 -43.99
N ALA A 197 1.04 6.25 -43.37
CA ALA A 197 2.34 6.00 -43.96
C ALA A 197 2.25 5.16 -45.24
N LEU A 198 1.35 4.17 -45.29
CA LEU A 198 1.09 3.37 -46.50
C LEU A 198 0.47 4.23 -47.61
N CYS A 199 -0.56 5.02 -47.31
CA CYS A 199 -1.18 5.93 -48.27
C CYS A 199 -0.18 6.93 -48.85
N SER A 200 0.65 7.54 -47.99
CA SER A 200 1.69 8.49 -48.42
C SER A 200 2.78 7.82 -49.25
N THR A 201 3.16 6.57 -48.95
CA THR A 201 4.14 5.81 -49.74
C THR A 201 3.60 5.48 -51.13
N ILE A 202 2.33 5.07 -51.23
CA ILE A 202 1.67 4.81 -52.52
C ILE A 202 1.53 6.10 -53.32
N GLY A 203 1.09 7.18 -52.69
CA GLY A 203 0.99 8.50 -53.32
C GLY A 203 2.34 8.99 -53.84
N PHE A 204 3.39 8.86 -53.05
CA PHE A 204 4.76 9.20 -53.45
C PHE A 204 5.21 8.37 -54.65
N LYS A 205 4.92 7.05 -54.67
CA LYS A 205 5.26 6.19 -55.82
C LYS A 205 4.56 6.64 -57.10
N ILE A 206 3.24 6.84 -57.05
CA ILE A 206 2.44 7.26 -58.21
C ILE A 206 2.93 8.62 -58.72
N TRP A 207 3.16 9.57 -57.81
CA TRP A 207 3.64 10.90 -58.17
C TRP A 207 5.03 10.84 -58.81
N THR A 208 5.95 10.06 -58.24
CA THR A 208 7.31 9.89 -58.76
C THR A 208 7.27 9.21 -60.14
N ASP A 209 6.47 8.17 -60.33
CA ASP A 209 6.33 7.50 -61.64
C ASP A 209 5.84 8.47 -62.73
N ASN A 210 4.95 9.41 -62.40
CA ASN A 210 4.44 10.40 -63.35
C ASN A 210 5.39 11.59 -63.62
N HIS A 211 6.26 11.94 -62.68
CA HIS A 211 7.11 13.15 -62.76
C HIS A 211 8.61 12.86 -62.94
N LYS A 212 9.00 11.59 -63.09
CA LYS A 212 10.40 11.18 -63.33
C LYS A 212 11.04 11.87 -64.52
N ASP A 213 10.26 12.10 -65.59
CA ASP A 213 10.76 12.68 -66.84
C ASP A 213 10.72 14.22 -66.84
N THR A 214 9.81 14.83 -66.06
CA THR A 214 9.66 16.29 -65.98
C THR A 214 10.60 16.93 -64.98
N ASP A 215 10.82 16.31 -63.82
CA ASP A 215 11.57 16.88 -62.70
C ASP A 215 13.00 16.34 -62.60
N TRP A 216 13.77 16.50 -63.69
CA TRP A 216 15.14 16.00 -63.80
C TRP A 216 16.10 16.51 -62.71
N TYR A 217 15.82 17.68 -62.13
CA TYR A 217 16.65 18.31 -61.09
C TYR A 217 16.53 17.66 -59.69
N LEU A 218 15.48 16.86 -59.44
CA LEU A 218 15.27 16.19 -58.14
C LEU A 218 16.05 14.86 -58.02
N GLY A 219 16.70 14.40 -59.10
CA GLY A 219 17.62 13.26 -59.03
C GLY A 219 16.95 11.91 -58.74
N TYR A 220 15.66 11.74 -59.07
CA TYR A 220 14.91 10.49 -58.85
C TYR A 220 15.41 9.26 -59.64
N SER A 221 16.37 9.45 -60.55
CA SER A 221 17.04 8.37 -61.29
C SER A 221 18.00 7.53 -60.42
N ALA A 222 18.43 8.05 -59.26
CA ALA A 222 19.29 7.32 -58.34
C ALA A 222 18.52 6.23 -57.57
N LYS A 223 19.23 5.15 -57.17
CA LYS A 223 18.76 4.00 -56.35
C LYS A 223 17.87 4.35 -55.14
N ARG A 224 17.87 5.62 -54.69
CA ARG A 224 17.13 6.15 -53.54
C ARG A 224 15.61 6.25 -53.78
N ALA A 225 15.15 6.53 -55.01
CA ALA A 225 13.72 6.64 -55.31
C ALA A 225 13.00 5.28 -55.47
N GLN A 226 13.77 4.20 -55.67
CA GLN A 226 13.21 2.85 -55.86
C GLN A 226 13.05 2.05 -54.55
N ASN A 227 13.64 2.51 -53.44
CA ASN A 227 13.55 1.82 -52.15
C ASN A 227 12.26 2.19 -51.42
N LEU A 228 11.13 1.62 -51.87
CA LEU A 228 9.80 1.81 -51.27
C LEU A 228 9.80 1.61 -49.73
N GLY A 229 10.61 0.67 -49.24
CA GLY A 229 10.76 0.43 -47.81
C GLY A 229 11.38 1.60 -47.04
N MET A 230 12.37 2.30 -47.62
CA MET A 230 13.01 3.46 -46.96
C MET A 230 12.06 4.65 -46.94
N THR A 231 11.34 4.90 -48.04
CA THR A 231 10.31 5.94 -48.09
C THR A 231 9.18 5.68 -47.08
N PHE A 232 8.76 4.43 -46.93
CA PHE A 232 7.78 4.04 -45.91
C PHE A 232 8.26 4.31 -44.49
N LEU A 233 9.52 3.94 -44.18
CA LEU A 233 10.13 4.25 -42.87
C LEU A 233 10.25 5.76 -42.64
N THR A 234 10.60 6.54 -43.65
CA THR A 234 10.65 8.02 -43.56
C THR A 234 9.29 8.61 -43.19
N PHE A 235 8.19 8.12 -43.78
CA PHE A 235 6.84 8.56 -43.42
C PHE A 235 6.40 8.14 -42.02
N ILE A 236 6.78 6.93 -41.57
CA ILE A 236 6.56 6.50 -40.17
C ILE A 236 7.24 7.47 -39.19
N ILE A 237 8.50 7.83 -39.47
CA ILE A 237 9.25 8.76 -38.62
C ILE A 237 8.64 10.16 -38.66
N LEU A 238 8.23 10.63 -39.83
CA LEU A 238 7.64 11.97 -39.98
C LEU A 238 6.34 12.14 -39.19
N TYR A 239 5.50 11.09 -39.16
CA TYR A 239 4.22 11.10 -38.47
C TYR A 239 4.29 10.59 -37.01
N ASN A 240 5.49 10.32 -36.47
CA ASN A 240 5.67 9.83 -35.11
C ASN A 240 5.08 10.77 -34.04
N ASN A 241 5.01 12.08 -34.34
CA ASN A 241 4.46 13.12 -33.47
C ASN A 241 2.94 13.01 -33.27
N LEU A 242 2.25 12.14 -34.00
CA LEU A 242 0.83 11.84 -33.78
C LEU A 242 0.58 11.21 -32.40
N ILE A 243 1.57 10.49 -31.87
CA ILE A 243 1.55 9.94 -30.51
C ILE A 243 2.37 10.89 -29.62
N PRO A 244 1.73 11.71 -28.77
CA PRO A 244 2.45 12.68 -27.95
C PRO A 244 3.28 11.99 -26.88
N ILE A 245 4.62 12.06 -27.01
CA ILE A 245 5.58 11.58 -25.99
C ILE A 245 5.29 12.23 -24.63
N SER A 246 4.92 13.50 -24.64
CA SER A 246 4.63 14.29 -23.45
C SER A 246 3.47 13.73 -22.63
N LEU A 247 2.46 13.10 -23.26
CA LEU A 247 1.26 12.62 -22.56
C LEU A 247 1.61 11.64 -21.43
N THR A 248 2.52 10.70 -21.69
CA THR A 248 2.94 9.70 -20.69
C THR A 248 3.65 10.37 -19.52
N VAL A 249 4.56 11.31 -19.76
CA VAL A 249 5.28 12.05 -18.70
C VAL A 249 4.33 12.92 -17.90
N THR A 250 3.48 13.69 -18.59
CA THR A 250 2.59 14.64 -17.93
C THR A 250 1.65 13.92 -16.99
N LEU A 251 1.13 12.75 -17.38
CA LEU A 251 0.29 11.94 -16.50
C LEU A 251 1.07 11.45 -15.28
N GLU A 252 2.31 10.98 -15.44
CA GLU A 252 3.12 10.53 -14.30
C GLU A 252 3.47 11.66 -13.31
N VAL A 253 3.82 12.83 -13.83
CA VAL A 253 4.14 14.02 -13.04
C VAL A 253 2.90 14.54 -12.32
N VAL A 254 1.76 14.61 -13.00
CA VAL A 254 0.48 15.01 -12.39
C VAL A 254 0.10 14.06 -11.26
N LYS A 255 0.19 12.73 -11.48
CA LYS A 255 -0.05 11.72 -10.42
C LYS A 255 0.87 11.94 -9.23
N PHE A 256 2.16 12.23 -9.47
CA PHE A 256 3.12 12.48 -8.39
C PHE A 256 2.81 13.76 -7.59
N ILE A 257 2.49 14.86 -8.27
CA ILE A 257 2.11 16.12 -7.61
C ILE A 257 0.82 15.95 -6.80
N GLN A 258 -0.18 15.26 -7.34
CA GLN A 258 -1.41 14.95 -6.62
C GLN A 258 -1.15 14.14 -5.34
N ALA A 259 -0.20 13.20 -5.37
CA ALA A 259 0.19 12.45 -4.17
C ALA A 259 0.81 13.38 -3.11
N ILE A 260 1.56 14.39 -3.52
CA ILE A 260 2.10 15.41 -2.60
C ILE A 260 0.98 16.24 -1.98
N PHE A 261 -0.03 16.64 -2.77
CA PHE A 261 -1.18 17.38 -2.24
C PHE A 261 -1.98 16.56 -1.23
N ILE A 262 -2.18 15.26 -1.47
CA ILE A 262 -2.81 14.37 -0.48
C ILE A 262 -2.01 14.35 0.83
N ASN A 263 -0.68 14.35 0.76
CA ASN A 263 0.17 14.31 1.97
C ASN A 263 0.23 15.64 2.73
N LEU A 264 -0.05 16.76 2.06
CA LEU A 264 -0.04 18.10 2.65
C LEU A 264 -1.43 18.57 3.09
N ASP A 265 -2.44 17.71 2.97
CA ASP A 265 -3.81 18.05 3.34
C ASP A 265 -3.99 18.00 4.87
N VAL A 266 -4.37 19.15 5.44
CA VAL A 266 -4.63 19.31 6.87
C VAL A 266 -5.93 18.61 7.27
N ASP A 267 -6.92 18.49 6.36
CA ASP A 267 -8.19 17.84 6.66
C ASP A 267 -8.03 16.31 6.82
N MET A 268 -6.96 15.75 6.25
CA MET A 268 -6.61 14.33 6.38
C MET A 268 -5.52 14.07 7.44
N TYR A 269 -5.23 15.06 8.30
CA TYR A 269 -4.28 14.92 9.40
C TYR A 269 -5.00 14.48 10.69
N TYR A 270 -4.46 13.47 11.36
CA TYR A 270 -5.02 12.95 12.60
C TYR A 270 -4.15 13.37 13.81
N GLU A 271 -4.64 14.39 14.52
CA GLU A 271 -3.97 15.05 15.65
C GLU A 271 -3.63 14.13 16.84
N PRO A 272 -4.50 13.21 17.30
CA PRO A 272 -4.22 12.43 18.52
C PRO A 272 -2.99 11.53 18.45
N THR A 273 -2.58 11.10 17.25
CA THR A 273 -1.35 10.31 17.05
C THR A 273 -0.31 11.02 16.19
N ASP A 274 -0.50 12.30 15.86
CA ASP A 274 0.41 13.08 15.00
C ASP A 274 0.73 12.34 13.68
N THR A 275 -0.32 11.85 13.02
CA THR A 275 -0.19 11.05 11.79
C THR A 275 -0.80 11.78 10.60
N PRO A 276 0.00 12.29 9.65
CA PRO A 276 -0.50 12.85 8.40
C PRO A 276 -0.90 11.74 7.42
N ALA A 277 -1.72 12.10 6.44
CA ALA A 277 -1.99 11.24 5.30
C ALA A 277 -0.69 10.93 4.54
N MET A 278 -0.47 9.66 4.19
CA MET A 278 0.71 9.23 3.45
C MET A 278 0.34 8.32 2.28
N ALA A 279 0.30 8.89 1.08
CA ALA A 279 0.18 8.18 -0.18
C ALA A 279 1.50 7.46 -0.52
N ARG A 280 1.54 6.13 -0.33
CA ARG A 280 2.72 5.28 -0.59
C ARG A 280 2.88 4.83 -2.04
N THR A 281 1.92 5.12 -2.90
CA THR A 281 1.93 4.76 -4.33
C THR A 281 1.16 5.83 -5.10
N SER A 282 1.87 6.65 -5.87
CA SER A 282 1.22 7.78 -6.58
C SER A 282 0.47 7.35 -7.84
N ASN A 283 0.77 6.17 -8.40
CA ASN A 283 0.15 5.68 -9.64
C ASN A 283 -1.35 5.37 -9.51
N LEU A 284 -1.91 5.37 -8.30
CA LEU A 284 -3.28 4.96 -8.01
C LEU A 284 -4.21 6.12 -7.65
N ASN A 285 -3.73 7.36 -7.70
CA ASN A 285 -4.50 8.51 -7.24
C ASN A 285 -5.82 8.68 -7.99
N GLU A 286 -5.84 8.45 -9.30
CA GLU A 286 -7.05 8.51 -10.12
C GLU A 286 -8.07 7.38 -9.85
N GLU A 287 -7.63 6.26 -9.28
CA GLU A 287 -8.52 5.16 -8.92
C GLU A 287 -9.43 5.52 -7.75
N LEU A 288 -9.01 6.45 -6.88
CA LEU A 288 -9.86 6.93 -5.77
C LEU A 288 -11.19 7.50 -6.28
N GLY A 289 -11.20 8.13 -7.46
CA GLY A 289 -12.41 8.63 -8.10
C GLY A 289 -13.28 7.56 -8.78
N GLN A 290 -12.77 6.33 -8.92
CA GLN A 290 -13.46 5.22 -9.60
C GLN A 290 -13.98 4.16 -8.62
N VAL A 291 -13.74 4.32 -7.31
CA VAL A 291 -14.15 3.35 -6.29
C VAL A 291 -15.68 3.25 -6.24
N ARG A 292 -16.21 2.06 -6.54
CA ARG A 292 -17.66 1.75 -6.44
C ARG A 292 -18.02 0.97 -5.18
N TYR A 293 -17.10 0.14 -4.70
CA TYR A 293 -17.28 -0.71 -3.54
C TYR A 293 -16.15 -0.46 -2.56
N ILE A 294 -16.50 -0.18 -1.31
CA ILE A 294 -15.56 -0.04 -0.20
C ILE A 294 -15.72 -1.28 0.67
N PHE A 295 -14.68 -2.09 0.74
CA PHE A 295 -14.59 -3.19 1.69
C PHE A 295 -13.88 -2.69 2.94
N SER A 296 -14.67 -2.28 3.93
CA SER A 296 -14.14 -1.81 5.22
C SER A 296 -14.00 -2.97 6.19
N ASP A 297 -12.88 -3.01 6.91
CA ASP A 297 -12.78 -3.83 8.11
C ASP A 297 -13.61 -3.19 9.24
N LYS A 298 -14.16 -4.00 10.14
CA LYS A 298 -14.89 -3.51 11.31
C LYS A 298 -13.91 -3.04 12.38
N THR A 299 -12.96 -3.89 12.71
CA THR A 299 -12.10 -3.72 13.88
C THR A 299 -10.93 -2.82 13.57
N GLY A 300 -10.65 -1.83 14.41
CA GLY A 300 -9.60 -0.83 14.18
C GLY A 300 -9.88 0.20 13.07
N THR A 301 -10.81 -0.08 12.15
CA THR A 301 -11.23 0.86 11.09
C THR A 301 -12.55 1.55 11.45
N LEU A 302 -13.63 0.80 11.67
CA LEU A 302 -14.93 1.39 12.06
C LEU A 302 -15.05 1.58 13.58
N THR A 303 -14.40 0.73 14.37
CA THR A 303 -14.47 0.77 15.83
C THR A 303 -13.14 1.15 16.45
N ARG A 304 -13.16 2.05 17.45
CA ARG A 304 -11.98 2.47 18.24
C ARG A 304 -11.46 1.40 19.21
N ASN A 305 -12.00 0.18 19.16
CA ASN A 305 -11.77 -0.91 20.13
C ASN A 305 -11.98 -0.52 21.61
N VAL A 306 -12.69 0.59 21.85
CA VAL A 306 -13.11 1.06 23.18
C VAL A 306 -14.58 0.73 23.36
N MET A 307 -14.89 0.05 24.46
CA MET A 307 -16.26 -0.34 24.81
C MET A 307 -16.69 0.47 26.04
N GLU A 308 -17.72 1.29 25.86
CA GLU A 308 -18.34 2.09 26.91
C GLU A 308 -19.70 1.52 27.29
N PHE A 309 -19.99 1.50 28.59
CA PHE A 309 -21.30 1.10 29.09
C PHE A 309 -22.28 2.28 28.99
N LYS A 310 -23.32 2.16 28.16
CA LYS A 310 -24.25 3.28 27.87
C LYS A 310 -25.63 3.13 28.50
N LYS A 311 -26.22 1.92 28.46
CA LYS A 311 -27.59 1.65 28.93
C LYS A 311 -27.70 0.24 29.48
N CYS A 312 -28.60 0.04 30.45
CA CYS A 312 -29.04 -1.29 30.88
C CYS A 312 -30.53 -1.29 31.17
N SER A 313 -31.15 -2.47 31.07
CA SER A 313 -32.53 -2.68 31.49
C SER A 313 -32.53 -3.64 32.66
N ILE A 314 -33.06 -3.20 33.80
CA ILE A 314 -33.12 -3.99 35.03
C ILE A 314 -34.56 -4.03 35.53
N GLY A 315 -35.13 -5.22 35.66
CA GLY A 315 -36.51 -5.39 36.12
C GLY A 315 -37.55 -4.71 35.22
N GLY A 316 -37.29 -4.59 33.92
CA GLY A 316 -38.17 -3.93 32.95
C GLY A 316 -38.03 -2.41 32.87
N ILE A 317 -37.21 -1.80 33.73
CA ILE A 317 -36.90 -0.36 33.71
C ILE A 317 -35.59 -0.15 32.97
N SER A 318 -35.60 0.72 31.96
CA SER A 318 -34.41 1.08 31.19
C SER A 318 -33.71 2.27 31.83
N TYR A 319 -32.45 2.08 32.21
CA TYR A 319 -31.56 3.09 32.73
C TYR A 319 -30.58 3.54 31.65
N SER A 320 -30.37 4.84 31.53
CA SER A 320 -29.47 5.41 30.53
C SER A 320 -28.72 6.61 31.07
N GLY A 321 -27.39 6.59 30.94
CA GLY A 321 -26.57 7.75 31.26
C GLY A 321 -26.74 8.88 30.25
N GLN A 322 -26.61 10.13 30.70
CA GLN A 322 -26.42 11.28 29.82
C GLN A 322 -24.95 11.40 29.41
N GLY A 323 -24.66 11.33 28.10
CA GLY A 323 -23.32 11.52 27.54
C GLY A 323 -22.40 10.30 27.60
N ASP A 324 -21.13 10.52 27.93
CA ASP A 324 -20.08 9.49 27.93
C ASP A 324 -19.92 8.71 29.25
N THR A 325 -20.62 9.15 30.29
CA THR A 325 -20.64 8.51 31.60
C THR A 325 -22.00 7.92 31.92
N PHE A 326 -22.02 6.67 32.36
CA PHE A 326 -23.24 6.01 32.86
C PHE A 326 -23.58 6.52 34.27
N MET A 327 -24.26 7.65 34.33
CA MET A 327 -24.85 8.20 35.56
C MET A 327 -26.33 8.45 35.31
N ASP A 328 -27.18 7.59 35.84
CA ASP A 328 -28.63 7.76 35.83
C ASP A 328 -29.10 7.98 37.27
N PRO A 329 -29.56 9.20 37.63
CA PRO A 329 -30.08 9.48 38.97
C PRO A 329 -31.21 8.53 39.38
N ALA A 330 -32.06 8.13 38.43
CA ALA A 330 -33.19 7.26 38.68
C ALA A 330 -32.78 5.85 39.15
N LEU A 331 -31.60 5.37 38.74
CA LEU A 331 -31.05 4.10 39.23
C LEU A 331 -30.74 4.18 40.73
N LEU A 332 -30.15 5.30 41.16
CA LEU A 332 -29.78 5.53 42.56
C LEU A 332 -31.01 5.79 43.42
N ASP A 333 -31.98 6.54 42.90
CA ASP A 333 -33.24 6.84 43.58
C ASP A 333 -34.07 5.55 43.77
N ASN A 334 -34.20 4.72 42.73
CA ASN A 334 -34.89 3.42 42.82
C ASN A 334 -34.22 2.44 43.80
N LEU A 335 -32.90 2.58 44.02
CA LEU A 335 -32.17 1.79 45.01
C LEU A 335 -32.40 2.30 46.45
N ARG A 336 -32.54 3.61 46.63
CA ARG A 336 -32.73 4.28 47.94
C ARG A 336 -34.18 4.22 48.42
N GLU A 337 -35.14 4.37 47.51
CA GLU A 337 -36.58 4.46 47.82
C GLU A 337 -37.28 3.11 48.05
N HIS A 338 -36.54 1.99 48.14
CA HIS A 338 -37.10 0.64 48.31
C HIS A 338 -38.15 0.27 47.24
N HIS A 339 -37.91 0.68 46.00
CA HIS A 339 -38.75 0.31 44.86
C HIS A 339 -38.85 -1.23 44.76
N PRO A 340 -39.96 -1.82 44.28
CA PRO A 340 -40.11 -3.28 44.16
C PRO A 340 -39.01 -3.96 43.33
N THR A 341 -38.31 -3.22 42.47
CA THR A 341 -37.18 -3.70 41.68
C THR A 341 -35.82 -3.56 42.38
N ALA A 342 -35.74 -2.97 43.58
CA ALA A 342 -34.49 -2.69 44.29
C ALA A 342 -33.69 -3.97 44.63
N SER A 343 -34.36 -5.08 44.94
CA SER A 343 -33.72 -6.38 45.15
C SER A 343 -33.03 -6.88 43.87
N VAL A 344 -33.72 -6.77 42.73
CA VAL A 344 -33.23 -7.16 41.40
C VAL A 344 -32.09 -6.24 40.95
N ILE A 345 -32.17 -4.94 41.22
CA ILE A 345 -31.09 -3.98 40.93
C ILE A 345 -29.84 -4.31 41.74
N ARG A 346 -30.00 -4.60 43.04
CA ARG A 346 -28.88 -4.99 43.89
C ARG A 346 -28.24 -6.29 43.42
N GLU A 347 -29.03 -7.29 43.06
CA GLU A 347 -28.53 -8.56 42.51
C GLU A 347 -27.81 -8.34 41.17
N PHE A 348 -28.36 -7.54 40.26
CA PHE A 348 -27.73 -7.20 38.98
C PHE A 348 -26.38 -6.48 39.17
N LEU A 349 -26.32 -5.47 40.03
CA LEU A 349 -25.07 -4.75 40.33
C LEU A 349 -24.06 -5.66 41.04
N THR A 350 -24.54 -6.56 41.90
CA THR A 350 -23.68 -7.56 42.55
C THR A 350 -23.15 -8.53 41.52
N LEU A 351 -23.94 -9.01 40.57
CA LEU A 351 -23.50 -9.91 39.49
C LEU A 351 -22.51 -9.22 38.56
N PHE A 352 -22.76 -7.95 38.21
CA PHE A 352 -21.87 -7.15 37.35
C PHE A 352 -20.52 -6.84 38.02
N SER A 353 -20.48 -6.75 39.35
CA SER A 353 -19.26 -6.49 40.13
C SER A 353 -18.55 -7.78 40.59
N SER A 354 -19.28 -8.86 40.85
CA SER A 354 -18.78 -10.11 41.43
C SER A 354 -18.34 -11.15 40.41
N VAL A 355 -18.82 -11.10 39.16
CA VAL A 355 -18.33 -12.01 38.11
C VAL A 355 -16.94 -11.56 37.67
N PRO A 356 -15.86 -12.33 37.93
CA PRO A 356 -14.55 -12.04 37.38
C PRO A 356 -14.61 -12.31 35.88
N HIS A 357 -14.93 -11.30 35.09
CA HIS A 357 -14.64 -11.32 33.66
C HIS A 357 -13.12 -11.36 33.53
N SER A 358 -12.50 -12.55 33.45
CA SER A 358 -11.06 -12.83 33.18
C SER A 358 -10.14 -11.59 33.19
N ARG A 359 -10.02 -10.93 34.34
CA ARG A 359 -9.44 -9.59 34.52
C ARG A 359 -8.20 -9.73 35.38
N THR A 360 -7.02 -9.64 34.76
CA THR A 360 -5.78 -9.42 35.49
C THR A 360 -5.57 -7.91 35.63
N ARG A 361 -5.42 -7.46 36.88
CA ARG A 361 -5.33 -6.06 37.30
C ARG A 361 -4.08 -5.36 36.75
N LYS A 362 -4.01 -4.96 35.48
CA LYS A 362 -3.03 -3.95 35.01
C LYS A 362 -3.57 -3.06 33.87
N GLY A 363 -3.96 -1.83 34.25
CA GLY A 363 -3.67 -0.60 33.50
C GLY A 363 -4.59 -0.15 32.37
N HIS A 364 -5.11 -1.04 31.51
CA HIS A 364 -5.75 -0.57 30.25
C HIS A 364 -7.08 -1.21 29.84
N GLN A 365 -7.75 -1.93 30.74
CA GLN A 365 -9.14 -2.40 30.54
C GLN A 365 -10.10 -1.90 31.62
N GLN A 366 -9.86 -0.66 32.03
CA GLN A 366 -10.49 0.00 33.16
C GLN A 366 -11.88 0.61 32.81
N SER A 367 -12.17 0.85 31.52
CA SER A 367 -13.34 1.63 31.07
C SER A 367 -14.71 1.00 31.35
N ARG A 368 -14.81 -0.34 31.34
CA ARG A 368 -16.11 -1.03 31.53
C ARG A 368 -16.59 -1.07 33.00
N GLN A 369 -15.71 -0.82 33.97
CA GLN A 369 -16.05 -0.91 35.40
C GLN A 369 -15.90 0.43 36.13
N ASP A 370 -15.01 1.33 35.69
CA ASP A 370 -14.83 2.63 36.34
C ASP A 370 -16.07 3.54 36.25
N SER A 371 -16.81 3.46 35.14
CA SER A 371 -18.06 4.21 34.96
C SER A 371 -19.10 3.85 36.03
N LEU A 372 -19.25 2.56 36.38
CA LEU A 372 -20.18 2.09 37.42
C LEU A 372 -19.58 2.10 38.83
N SER A 373 -18.28 1.89 38.98
CA SER A 373 -17.57 2.04 40.26
C SER A 373 -17.70 3.48 40.78
N SER A 374 -17.57 4.48 39.90
CA SER A 374 -17.82 5.89 40.28
C SER A 374 -19.26 6.15 40.77
N CYS A 375 -20.22 5.36 40.28
CA CYS A 375 -21.64 5.44 40.65
C CYS A 375 -21.93 4.72 41.98
N LEU A 376 -21.17 3.69 42.33
CA LEU A 376 -21.29 2.93 43.59
C LEU A 376 -20.42 3.47 44.74
N THR A 377 -19.39 4.27 44.44
CA THR A 377 -18.45 4.82 45.45
C THR A 377 -18.79 6.26 45.87
N ARG A 378 -19.91 6.83 45.41
CA ARG A 378 -20.41 8.16 45.80
C ARG A 378 -21.73 8.09 46.56
#